data_AF-A0A4Y2KKQ6-F1
#
_entry.id   AF-A0A4Y2KKQ6-F1
#
_cell.length_a   1.000
_cell.length_b   1.000
_cell.length_c   1.000
_cell.angle_alpha   90.00
_cell.angle_beta   90.00
_cell.angle_gamma   90.00
#
_symmetry.space_group_name_H-M   'P 1'
#
loop_
_entity.id
_entity.type
_entity.pdbx_description
1 polymer ?
#
loop_
_entity_poly.entity_id
_entity_poly.type
_entity_poly.pdbx_seq_one_letter_code
_entity_poly.pdbx_strand_id
1 'polypeptide(L)'
;MDIFNTLKTLCNSCVLHLQWIPSHVNLKYNDIADSLAKEGTTMPQAYVEPLTYLKLYSRRKAFVNISWRPPAHQLFSTSSFM
;
A
#
# COMPACT_ATOMS: atom_id res chain seq x y z
N MET A 1 -3.86 -12.44 6.18
CA MET A 1 -3.17 -12.20 4.89
C MET A 1 -1.69 -12.18 5.23
N ASP A 2 -1.00 -13.29 4.97
CA ASP A 2 0.32 -13.56 5.56
C ASP A 2 1.42 -12.63 5.04
N ILE A 3 2.29 -12.18 5.95
CA ILE A 3 3.50 -11.40 5.67
C ILE A 3 4.33 -12.07 4.56
N PHE A 4 4.37 -13.41 4.55
CA PHE A 4 5.06 -14.20 3.53
C PHE A 4 4.52 -14.00 2.12
N ASN A 5 3.20 -13.91 1.95
CA ASN A 5 2.59 -13.71 0.63
C ASN A 5 2.87 -12.29 0.10
N THR A 6 2.89 -11.30 1.00
CA THR A 6 3.30 -9.94 0.67
C THR A 6 4.78 -9.89 0.28
N LEU A 7 5.66 -10.53 1.05
CA LEU A 7 7.10 -10.59 0.75
C LEU A 7 7.33 -11.24 -0.63
N LYS A 8 6.64 -12.35 -0.91
CA LYS A 8 6.71 -13.04 -2.20
C LYS A 8 6.29 -12.15 -3.38
N THR A 9 5.24 -11.35 -3.18
CA THR A 9 4.78 -10.40 -4.21
C THR A 9 5.81 -9.31 -4.46
N LEU A 10 6.43 -8.78 -3.40
CA LEU A 10 7.50 -7.79 -3.51
C LEU A 10 8.72 -8.36 -4.25
N CYS A 11 9.21 -9.54 -3.87
CA CYS A 11 10.31 -10.22 -4.57
C CYS A 11 10.05 -10.44 -6.06
N ASN A 12 8.79 -10.68 -6.46
CA ASN A 12 8.43 -10.84 -7.87
C ASN A 12 8.41 -9.52 -8.65
N SER A 13 8.29 -8.39 -7.94
CA SER A 13 8.18 -7.05 -8.55
C SER A 13 9.47 -6.23 -8.50
N CYS A 14 10.37 -6.53 -7.57
CA CYS A 14 11.62 -5.79 -7.39
C CYS A 14 12.77 -6.69 -6.91
N VAL A 15 13.99 -6.31 -7.29
CA VAL A 15 15.22 -6.98 -6.84
C VAL A 15 15.52 -6.52 -5.42
N LEU A 16 15.39 -7.44 -4.46
CA LEU A 16 15.62 -7.18 -3.04
C LEU A 16 16.99 -7.74 -2.63
N HIS A 17 17.85 -6.85 -2.13
CA HIS A 17 19.10 -7.25 -1.47
C HIS A 17 18.89 -7.19 0.04
N LEU A 18 18.90 -8.35 0.70
CA LEU A 18 18.76 -8.49 2.14
C LEU A 18 20.15 -8.61 2.78
N GLN A 19 20.44 -7.75 3.76
CA GLN A 19 21.68 -7.79 4.51
C GLN A 19 21.36 -7.91 6.01
N TRP A 20 21.98 -8.88 6.66
CA TRP A 20 21.91 -9.02 8.11
C TRP A 20 22.95 -8.12 8.76
N ILE A 21 22.51 -7.32 9.74
CA ILE A 21 23.38 -6.37 10.45
C ILE A 21 23.74 -6.98 11.82
N PRO A 22 25.02 -7.04 12.20
CA PRO A 22 25.43 -7.47 13.53
C PRO A 22 24.89 -6.51 14.60
N SER A 23 24.45 -7.07 15.73
CA SER A 23 23.69 -6.35 16.78
C SER A 23 24.39 -5.13 17.41
N HIS A 24 25.71 -5.02 17.31
CA HIS A 24 26.52 -4.00 18.00
C HIS A 24 27.18 -2.98 17.06
N VAL A 25 26.86 -3.02 15.76
CA VAL A 25 27.32 -1.99 14.84
C VAL A 25 26.42 -0.77 15.02
N ASN A 26 26.99 0.30 15.56
CA ASN A 26 26.33 1.57 15.88
C ASN A 26 25.91 2.33 14.60
N LEU A 27 25.02 1.74 13.82
CA LEU A 27 24.43 2.31 12.61
C LEU A 27 23.32 3.24 13.05
N LYS A 28 23.57 4.55 12.92
CA LYS A 28 22.66 5.65 13.33
C LYS A 28 21.19 5.46 12.89
N TYR A 29 20.93 4.75 11.81
CA TYR A 29 19.57 4.51 11.31
C TYR A 29 18.85 3.32 12.00
N ASN A 30 19.59 2.33 12.50
CA ASN A 30 19.01 1.19 13.19
C ASN A 30 18.46 1.59 14.56
N ASP A 31 19.13 2.50 15.27
CA ASP A 31 18.64 3.00 16.57
C ASP A 31 17.32 3.75 16.42
N ILE A 32 17.15 4.48 15.31
CA ILE A 32 15.90 5.15 14.96
C ILE A 32 14.82 4.11 14.67
N ALA A 33 15.12 3.09 13.88
CA ALA A 33 14.18 2.01 13.57
C ALA A 33 13.75 1.24 14.84
N ASP A 34 14.68 0.95 15.74
CA ASP A 34 14.40 0.29 17.03
C ASP A 34 13.55 1.17 17.97
N SER A 35 13.87 2.47 18.05
CA SER A 35 13.06 3.43 18.82
C SER A 35 11.63 3.53 18.28
N LEU A 36 11.46 3.58 16.95
CA LEU A 36 10.15 3.62 16.31
C LEU A 36 9.36 2.32 16.52
N ALA A 37 10.03 1.17 16.47
CA ALA A 37 9.39 -0.11 16.76
C ALA A 37 8.88 -0.15 18.21
N LYS A 38 9.70 0.30 19.17
CA LYS A 38 9.31 0.41 20.59
C LYS A 38 8.12 1.34 20.78
N GLU A 39 8.15 2.52 20.16
CA GLU A 39 7.03 3.48 20.19
C GLU A 39 5.74 2.86 19.64
N GLY A 40 5.84 2.12 18.52
CA GLY A 40 4.72 1.39 17.92
C GLY A 40 4.14 0.30 18.81
N THR A 41 4.96 -0.37 19.63
CA THR A 41 4.48 -1.38 20.61
C THR A 41 3.80 -0.78 21.82
N THR A 42 4.17 0.45 22.22
CA THR A 42 3.50 1.18 23.30
C THR A 42 2.16 1.75 22.90
N MET A 43 1.91 1.91 21.60
CA MET A 43 0.59 2.29 21.11
C MET A 43 -0.34 1.08 21.27
N PRO A 44 -1.40 1.17 22.10
CA PRO A 44 -2.35 0.08 22.20
C PRO A 44 -2.85 -0.20 20.79
N GLN A 45 -2.68 -1.43 20.33
CA GLN A 45 -3.19 -1.86 19.03
C GLN A 45 -4.71 -1.74 19.12
N ALA A 46 -5.21 -0.58 18.71
CA ALA A 46 -6.63 -0.31 18.64
C ALA A 46 -7.19 -1.49 17.87
N TYR A 47 -8.05 -2.26 18.52
CA TYR A 47 -8.69 -3.43 17.96
C TYR A 47 -9.60 -2.93 16.84
N VAL A 48 -9.00 -2.57 15.71
CA VAL A 48 -9.71 -2.26 14.49
C VAL A 48 -10.08 -3.62 13.97
N GLU A 49 -11.25 -4.03 14.42
CA GLU A 49 -11.99 -5.15 13.89
C GLU A 49 -11.77 -5.24 12.37
N PRO A 50 -11.46 -6.44 11.80
CA PRO A 50 -11.16 -6.63 10.38
C PRO A 50 -12.22 -6.07 9.42
N LEU A 51 -13.40 -5.73 9.96
CA LEU A 51 -14.53 -5.08 9.30
C LEU A 51 -14.21 -3.74 8.62
N THR A 52 -13.06 -3.12 8.92
CA THR A 52 -12.73 -1.81 8.36
C THR A 52 -11.80 -1.88 7.15
N TYR A 53 -10.94 -2.89 7.00
CA TYR A 53 -9.95 -2.92 5.91
C TYR A 53 -10.58 -3.11 4.53
N LEU A 54 -11.42 -4.14 4.35
CA LEU A 54 -12.09 -4.39 3.06
C LEU A 54 -13.01 -3.22 2.67
N LYS A 55 -13.67 -2.60 3.64
CA LYS A 55 -14.56 -1.46 3.42
C LYS A 55 -13.77 -0.20 3.04
N LEU A 56 -12.63 0.06 3.69
CA LEU A 56 -11.70 1.15 3.33
C LEU A 56 -11.05 0.93 1.97
N TYR A 57 -10.59 -0.30 1.68
CA TYR A 57 -10.03 -0.67 0.39
C TYR A 57 -11.05 -0.49 -0.73
N SER A 58 -12.29 -0.95 -0.53
CA SER A 58 -13.38 -0.79 -1.49
C SER A 58 -13.71 0.68 -1.74
N ARG A 59 -13.72 1.51 -0.69
CA ARG A 59 -13.96 2.96 -0.81
C ARG A 59 -12.85 3.67 -1.58
N ARG A 60 -11.57 3.34 -1.31
CA ARG A 60 -10.43 3.90 -2.08
C ARG A 60 -10.46 3.45 -3.53
N LYS A 61 -10.79 2.17 -3.79
CA LYS A 61 -10.90 1.63 -5.14
C LYS A 61 -12.03 2.29 -5.95
N ALA A 62 -13.18 2.55 -5.32
CA ALA A 62 -14.27 3.29 -5.93
C ALA A 62 -13.88 4.75 -6.27
N PHE A 63 -13.14 5.42 -5.38
CA PHE A 63 -12.65 6.77 -5.63
C PHE A 63 -11.68 6.83 -6.81
N VAL A 64 -10.71 5.91 -6.87
CA VAL A 64 -9.78 5.80 -8.00
C VAL A 64 -10.52 5.47 -9.30
N ASN A 65 -11.54 4.62 -9.26
CA ASN A 65 -12.34 4.30 -10.44
C ASN A 65 -13.15 5.50 -10.95
N ILE A 66 -13.63 6.38 -10.06
CA ILE A 66 -14.30 7.63 -10.46
C ILE A 66 -13.29 8.61 -11.07
N SER A 67 -12.10 8.75 -10.47
CA SER A 67 -11.08 9.67 -10.99
C SER A 67 -10.49 9.22 -12.33
N TRP A 68 -10.51 7.91 -12.62
CA TRP A 68 -10.00 7.35 -13.87
C TRP A 68 -11.07 7.15 -14.96
N ARG A 69 -12.32 7.57 -14.73
CA ARG A 69 -13.30 7.61 -15.82
C ARG A 69 -12.89 8.73 -16.78
N PRO A 70 -12.57 8.42 -18.06
CA PRO A 70 -12.38 9.45 -19.06
C PRO A 70 -13.69 10.24 -19.19
N PRO A 71 -13.65 11.58 -19.38
CA PRO A 71 -14.86 12.30 -19.70
C PRO A 71 -15.46 11.66 -20.95
N ALA A 72 -16.74 11.30 -20.88
CA ALA A 72 -17.45 10.78 -22.05
C ALA A 72 -17.28 11.81 -23.17
N HIS A 73 -16.49 11.45 -24.18
CA HIS A 73 -16.37 12.24 -25.39
C HIS A 73 -17.80 12.44 -25.90
N GLN A 74 -18.24 13.70 -25.91
CA GLN A 74 -19.44 14.11 -26.62
C GLN A 74 -19.27 13.60 -28.04
N LEU A 75 -19.96 12.52 -28.37
CA LEU A 75 -19.98 11.96 -29.71
C LEU A 75 -20.44 13.09 -30.63
N PHE A 76 -19.54 13.54 -31.49
CA PHE A 76 -19.87 14.35 -32.64
C PHE A 76 -21.03 13.66 -33.36
N SER A 77 -22.17 14.35 -33.51
CA SER A 77 -23.19 14.00 -34.49
C SER A 77 -22.59 14.18 -35.88
N THR A 78 -21.83 13.21 -36.34
CA THR A 78 -21.60 13.01 -37.77
C THR A 78 -22.76 12.16 -38.30
N SER A 79 -23.88 12.82 -38.59
CA SER A 79 -24.85 12.28 -39.55
C SER A 79 -24.24 12.46 -40.94
N SER A 80 -23.68 11.39 -41.50
CA SER A 80 -23.29 11.32 -42.90
C SER A 80 -24.41 10.66 -43.73
N PHE A 81 -24.62 11.23 -44.92
CA PHE A 81 -25.35 10.74 -46.10
C PHE A 81 -26.89 10.83 -46.11
N MET A 82 -27.41 11.86 -46.80
CA MET A 82 -27.89 11.73 -48.19
C MET A 82 -27.89 13.10 -48.88
#